data_AF-A0A3N5VML6-F1
#
_entry.id   AF-A0A3N5VML6-F1
#
_cell.length_a   1.000
_cell.length_b   1.000
_cell.length_c   1.000
_cell.angle_alpha   90.00
_cell.angle_beta   90.00
_cell.angle_gamma   90.00
#
_symmetry.space_group_name_H-M   'P 1'
#
loop_
_entity.id
_entity.type
_entity.pdbx_description
1 polymer ?
#
loop_
_entity_poly.entity_id
_entity_poly.type
_entity_poly.pdbx_seq_one_letter_code
_entity_poly.pdbx_strand_id
1 'polypeptide(L)'
;MKTIRFAAALLSALTLAAAAQTDQQPFQTPALLIREDGTFQRAWLVSATKSAVRYRETAVATETVDAKLSEFKSVFLFEPREYAAALDLYQSRKYAEARQAFAAIAARFNPIYQIENSHAALAAFYEMECLRQLGDLDRLAAALEKFDKSPLTRETQLRQVELYLLWDAVRTKSWDSLEKLAAERAKTRLPGDQRAQVAYCHGLALEGLEKPEQALFAYQTAMTADTGASEVVARQAALRVMAILSADAEVAKAMKDWGTPAQNKNSNGYAKLAEAAAVAALFQATLGAGAPLPAEFKDLPNYRPKEEEPEKKEEPEKKEEPEKK
;
A
#
# COMPACT_ATOMS: atom_id res chain seq x y z
N MET A 1 -43.89 -31.31 -64.17
CA MET A 1 -42.70 -32.08 -64.62
C MET A 1 -41.44 -31.34 -64.20
N LYS A 2 -40.44 -32.08 -63.69
CA LYS A 2 -39.06 -31.69 -63.30
C LYS A 2 -38.92 -30.86 -62.00
N THR A 3 -38.80 -31.50 -60.83
CA THR A 3 -37.59 -32.01 -60.14
C THR A 3 -36.68 -30.96 -59.48
N ILE A 4 -36.84 -30.85 -58.15
CA ILE A 4 -35.83 -30.98 -57.06
C ILE A 4 -34.56 -30.10 -57.13
N ARG A 5 -34.30 -29.34 -56.05
CA ARG A 5 -33.08 -29.50 -55.21
C ARG A 5 -33.17 -28.77 -53.86
N PHE A 6 -32.83 -29.51 -52.82
CA PHE A 6 -32.55 -29.09 -51.46
C PHE A 6 -31.33 -28.14 -51.38
N ALA A 7 -31.39 -27.16 -50.49
CA ALA A 7 -30.23 -26.55 -49.82
C ALA A 7 -30.75 -26.07 -48.44
N ALA A 8 -30.51 -26.81 -47.35
CA ALA A 8 -29.27 -26.89 -46.57
C ALA A 8 -29.01 -25.61 -45.75
N ALA A 9 -29.09 -25.79 -44.43
CA ALA A 9 -28.88 -24.83 -43.37
C ALA A 9 -27.47 -24.20 -43.38
N LEU A 10 -27.37 -22.95 -42.92
CA LEU A 10 -26.27 -22.42 -42.09
C LEU A 10 -26.60 -20.97 -41.72
N LEU A 11 -27.31 -20.77 -40.61
CA LEU A 11 -27.29 -19.50 -39.89
C LEU A 11 -26.01 -19.51 -39.04
N SER A 12 -24.88 -19.18 -39.67
CA SER A 12 -23.61 -19.00 -38.98
C SER A 12 -23.65 -17.71 -38.17
N ALA A 13 -23.37 -17.86 -36.89
CA ALA A 13 -23.18 -16.84 -35.87
C ALA A 13 -22.62 -15.52 -36.41
N LEU A 14 -23.39 -14.44 -36.21
CA LEU A 14 -22.83 -13.09 -36.19
C LEU A 14 -21.90 -13.01 -34.97
N THR A 15 -20.62 -13.09 -35.31
CA THR A 15 -19.43 -12.89 -34.51
C THR A 15 -19.58 -11.82 -33.43
N LEU A 16 -19.43 -12.24 -32.16
CA LEU A 16 -18.77 -11.42 -31.14
C LEU A 16 -17.34 -11.15 -31.60
N ALA A 17 -17.08 -9.96 -32.14
CA ALA A 17 -15.74 -9.44 -32.35
C ALA A 17 -15.76 -7.90 -32.25
N ALA A 18 -16.20 -7.39 -31.10
CA ALA A 18 -16.11 -5.97 -30.75
C ALA A 18 -15.15 -5.74 -29.57
N ALA A 19 -14.12 -6.57 -29.45
CA ALA A 19 -13.07 -6.46 -28.43
C ALA A 19 -11.71 -6.84 -29.03
N ALA A 20 -11.32 -6.20 -30.13
CA ALA A 20 -9.96 -6.30 -30.70
C ALA A 20 -9.62 -5.12 -31.63
N GLN A 21 -10.10 -3.92 -31.32
CA GLN A 21 -9.71 -2.68 -32.02
C GLN A 21 -9.07 -1.71 -31.05
N THR A 22 -7.92 -2.11 -30.48
CA THR A 22 -7.03 -1.18 -29.76
C THR A 22 -5.57 -1.41 -30.17
N ASP A 23 -5.34 -1.80 -31.43
CA ASP A 23 -4.00 -1.89 -31.99
C ASP A 23 -3.94 -1.06 -33.28
N GLN A 24 -2.85 -0.30 -33.41
CA GLN A 24 -2.41 0.51 -34.58
C GLN A 24 -2.67 2.03 -34.58
N GLN A 25 -2.68 2.70 -33.42
CA GLN A 25 -2.13 4.07 -33.42
C GLN A 25 -0.71 4.05 -32.86
N PRO A 26 0.28 4.59 -33.58
CA PRO A 26 1.64 4.71 -33.05
C PRO A 26 1.59 5.52 -31.76
N PHE A 27 2.34 5.07 -30.74
CA PHE A 27 2.38 5.75 -29.45
C PHE A 27 2.75 7.22 -29.64
N GLN A 28 1.93 8.09 -29.05
CA GLN A 28 2.28 9.49 -28.84
C GLN A 28 1.61 10.01 -27.58
N THR A 29 2.29 10.89 -26.85
CA THR A 29 1.72 11.57 -25.68
C THR A 29 2.00 13.07 -25.71
N PRO A 30 1.02 13.93 -25.37
CA PRO A 30 1.26 15.36 -25.30
C PRO A 30 2.26 15.70 -24.18
N ALA A 31 3.13 16.67 -24.45
CA ALA A 31 4.09 17.23 -23.50
C ALA A 31 4.34 18.72 -23.78
N LEU A 32 4.95 19.41 -22.82
CA LEU A 32 5.60 20.70 -23.03
C LEU A 32 7.12 20.49 -22.98
N LEU A 33 7.80 20.94 -24.03
CA LEU A 33 9.26 20.99 -24.09
C LEU A 33 9.69 22.39 -23.70
N ILE A 34 10.35 22.53 -22.54
CA ILE A 34 10.68 23.82 -21.93
C ILE A 34 12.19 24.06 -22.04
N ARG A 35 12.60 25.20 -22.58
CA ARG A 35 14.01 25.60 -22.74
C ARG A 35 14.54 26.37 -21.53
N GLU A 36 15.84 26.64 -21.51
CA GLU A 36 16.52 27.34 -20.42
C GLU A 36 16.00 28.76 -20.17
N ASP A 37 15.63 29.47 -21.24
CA ASP A 37 15.04 30.81 -21.20
C ASP A 37 13.57 30.83 -20.74
N GLY A 38 13.01 29.66 -20.42
CA GLY A 38 11.61 29.50 -20.02
C GLY A 38 10.62 29.47 -21.18
N THR A 39 11.07 29.64 -22.43
CA THR A 39 10.21 29.42 -23.59
C THR A 39 9.82 27.95 -23.68
N PHE A 40 8.61 27.68 -24.17
CA PHE A 40 8.11 26.32 -24.28
C PHE A 40 7.34 26.11 -25.57
N GLN A 41 7.34 24.86 -26.02
CA GLN A 41 6.50 24.42 -27.13
C GLN A 41 5.71 23.18 -26.72
N ARG A 42 4.47 23.10 -27.21
CA ARG A 42 3.69 21.88 -27.08
C ARG A 42 4.16 20.89 -28.15
N ALA A 43 4.34 19.65 -27.75
CA ALA A 43 4.79 18.57 -28.61
C ALA A 43 4.04 17.27 -28.30
N TRP A 44 4.09 16.32 -29.23
CA TRP A 44 3.59 14.97 -29.07
C TRP A 44 4.79 14.02 -29.09
N LEU A 45 5.21 13.57 -27.90
CA LEU A 45 6.36 12.69 -27.74
C LEU A 45 6.03 11.32 -28.30
N VAL A 46 6.91 10.80 -29.15
CA VAL A 46 6.82 9.45 -29.74
C VAL A 46 7.77 8.49 -29.04
N SER A 47 8.95 8.97 -28.65
CA SER A 47 9.89 8.20 -27.83
C SER A 47 10.88 9.13 -27.14
N ALA A 48 11.48 8.67 -26.05
CA ALA A 48 12.54 9.40 -25.37
C ALA A 48 13.53 8.45 -24.68
N THR A 49 14.79 8.85 -24.68
CA THR A 49 15.89 8.20 -23.96
C THR A 49 16.49 9.17 -22.95
N LYS A 50 17.54 8.76 -22.23
CA LYS A 50 18.27 9.65 -21.32
C LYS A 50 18.94 10.84 -22.00
N SER A 51 19.11 10.82 -23.32
CA SER A 51 19.88 11.82 -24.06
C SER A 51 19.14 12.46 -25.23
N ALA A 52 18.03 11.89 -25.68
CA ALA A 52 17.31 12.35 -26.85
C ALA A 52 15.80 12.22 -26.68
N VAL A 53 15.07 13.09 -27.37
CA VAL A 53 13.62 13.07 -27.48
C VAL A 53 13.21 13.12 -28.94
N ARG A 54 12.26 12.25 -29.30
CA ARG A 54 11.60 12.23 -30.60
C ARG A 54 10.16 12.67 -30.43
N TYR A 55 9.74 13.68 -31.18
CA TYR A 55 8.40 14.25 -31.04
C TYR A 55 7.83 14.74 -32.37
N ARG A 56 6.54 15.07 -32.34
CA ARG A 56 5.81 15.73 -33.42
C ARG A 56 5.35 17.10 -32.94
N GLU A 57 5.36 18.10 -33.81
CA GLU A 57 4.90 19.46 -33.48
C GLU A 57 3.38 19.55 -33.31
N THR A 58 2.62 18.67 -33.97
CA THR A 58 1.16 18.55 -33.81
C THR A 58 0.72 17.10 -33.67
N ALA A 59 -0.49 16.86 -33.15
CA ALA A 59 -1.05 15.51 -32.97
C ALA A 59 -1.20 14.71 -34.27
N VAL A 60 -1.35 15.41 -35.39
CA VAL A 60 -1.64 14.85 -36.71
C VAL A 60 -0.44 14.91 -37.66
N ALA A 61 0.66 15.53 -37.24
CA ALA A 61 1.88 15.60 -38.04
C ALA A 61 2.44 14.18 -38.29
N THR A 62 2.89 13.95 -39.52
CA THR A 62 3.54 12.69 -39.91
C THR A 62 5.03 12.71 -39.64
N GLU A 63 5.66 13.88 -39.81
CA GLU A 63 7.10 14.09 -39.60
C GLU A 63 7.44 14.11 -38.11
N THR A 64 8.59 13.50 -37.79
CA THR A 64 9.14 13.50 -36.43
C THR A 64 10.39 14.36 -36.38
N VAL A 65 10.53 15.10 -35.28
CA VAL A 65 11.72 15.87 -34.94
C VAL A 65 12.51 15.11 -33.88
N ASP A 66 13.81 14.94 -34.12
CA ASP A 66 14.76 14.42 -33.14
C ASP A 66 15.55 15.59 -32.54
N ALA A 67 15.61 15.67 -31.22
CA ALA A 67 16.37 16.68 -30.49
C ALA A 67 17.12 16.07 -29.31
N LYS A 68 18.24 16.68 -28.89
CA LYS A 68 18.91 16.26 -27.66
C LYS A 68 18.06 16.68 -26.47
N LEU A 69 17.95 15.81 -25.47
CA LEU A 69 17.22 16.12 -24.24
C LEU A 69 17.84 17.33 -23.53
N SER A 70 19.16 17.49 -23.62
CA SER A 70 19.91 18.64 -23.07
C SER A 70 19.60 19.99 -23.70
N GLU A 71 18.88 20.03 -24.83
CA GLU A 71 18.38 21.30 -25.41
C GLU A 71 17.18 21.84 -24.63
N PHE A 72 16.58 21.01 -23.78
CA PHE A 72 15.45 21.35 -22.93
C PHE A 72 15.88 21.35 -21.47
N LYS A 73 15.46 22.39 -20.74
CA LYS A 73 15.60 22.46 -19.29
C LYS A 73 14.72 21.40 -18.61
N SER A 74 13.53 21.17 -19.15
CA SER A 74 12.60 20.16 -18.65
C SER A 74 11.58 19.72 -19.70
N VAL A 75 11.04 18.52 -19.48
CA VAL A 75 9.94 17.95 -20.28
C VAL A 75 8.77 17.74 -19.34
N PHE A 76 7.71 18.53 -19.50
CA PHE A 76 6.49 18.36 -18.72
C PHE A 76 5.52 17.45 -19.46
N LEU A 77 5.18 16.31 -18.86
CA LEU A 77 4.22 15.36 -19.42
C LEU A 77 2.82 15.70 -18.91
N PHE A 78 1.85 15.82 -19.82
CA PHE A 78 0.45 15.92 -19.40
C PHE A 78 -0.01 14.57 -18.85
N GLU A 79 -0.71 14.60 -17.71
CA GLU A 79 -1.23 13.40 -17.08
C GLU A 79 -2.30 12.72 -17.97
N PRO A 80 -2.10 11.44 -18.35
CA PRO A 80 -3.09 10.67 -19.08
C PRO A 80 -4.31 10.35 -18.21
N ARG A 81 -5.50 10.34 -18.79
CA ARG A 81 -6.76 10.03 -18.06
C ARG A 81 -6.73 8.63 -17.44
N GLU A 82 -6.15 7.68 -18.14
CA GLU A 82 -5.96 6.31 -17.67
C GLU A 82 -5.05 6.23 -16.43
N TYR A 83 -4.05 7.12 -16.32
CA TYR A 83 -3.17 7.17 -15.17
C TYR A 83 -3.88 7.74 -13.94
N ALA A 84 -4.65 8.82 -14.12
CA ALA A 84 -5.52 9.36 -13.07
C ALA A 84 -6.52 8.29 -12.57
N ALA A 85 -7.18 7.57 -13.49
CA ALA A 85 -8.11 6.50 -13.13
C ALA A 85 -7.42 5.33 -12.38
N ALA A 86 -6.19 4.99 -12.74
CA ALA A 86 -5.41 3.98 -12.02
C ALA A 86 -5.04 4.43 -10.60
N LEU A 87 -4.70 5.72 -10.43
CA LEU A 87 -4.49 6.32 -9.10
C LEU A 87 -5.78 6.30 -8.27
N ASP A 88 -6.94 6.59 -8.87
CA ASP A 88 -8.23 6.54 -8.16
C ASP A 88 -8.53 5.12 -7.66
N LEU A 89 -8.26 4.09 -8.46
CA LEU A 89 -8.38 2.69 -8.04
C LEU A 89 -7.45 2.39 -6.85
N TYR A 90 -6.19 2.84 -6.93
CA TYR A 90 -5.20 2.64 -5.87
C TYR A 90 -5.62 3.32 -4.56
N GLN A 91 -6.03 4.59 -4.63
CA GLN A 91 -6.49 5.37 -3.48
C GLN A 91 -7.81 4.81 -2.90
N SER A 92 -8.64 4.22 -3.75
CA SER A 92 -9.85 3.49 -3.36
C SER A 92 -9.59 2.06 -2.88
N ARG A 93 -8.31 1.69 -2.65
CA ARG A 93 -7.88 0.39 -2.10
C ARG A 93 -8.22 -0.81 -2.99
N LYS A 94 -8.51 -0.55 -4.28
CA LYS A 94 -8.76 -1.56 -5.31
C LYS A 94 -7.44 -1.98 -5.94
N TYR A 95 -6.56 -2.55 -5.12
CA TYR A 95 -5.16 -2.81 -5.50
C TYR A 95 -5.02 -3.82 -6.64
N ALA A 96 -5.94 -4.77 -6.77
CA ALA A 96 -5.90 -5.76 -7.85
C ALA A 96 -6.20 -5.13 -9.22
N GLU A 97 -7.22 -4.28 -9.29
CA GLU A 97 -7.59 -3.52 -10.49
C GLU A 97 -6.56 -2.44 -10.80
N ALA A 98 -6.10 -1.70 -9.78
CA ALA A 98 -5.05 -0.69 -9.94
C ALA A 98 -3.77 -1.30 -10.52
N ARG A 99 -3.34 -2.47 -10.02
CA ARG A 99 -2.18 -3.20 -10.55
C ARG A 99 -2.31 -3.46 -12.06
N GLN A 100 -3.45 -3.96 -12.50
CA GLN A 100 -3.69 -4.25 -13.92
C GLN A 100 -3.67 -2.98 -14.76
N ALA A 101 -4.28 -1.90 -14.27
CA ALA A 101 -4.28 -0.61 -14.95
C ALA A 101 -2.86 -0.03 -15.07
N PHE A 102 -2.08 -0.04 -13.98
CA PHE A 102 -0.70 0.43 -13.99
C PHE A 102 0.20 -0.40 -14.90
N ALA A 103 0.08 -1.73 -14.90
CA ALA A 103 0.83 -2.58 -15.82
C ALA A 103 0.56 -2.22 -17.30
N ALA A 104 -0.71 -1.98 -17.64
CA ALA A 104 -1.11 -1.56 -18.99
C ALA A 104 -0.53 -0.19 -19.38
N ILE A 105 -0.50 0.76 -18.43
CA ILE A 105 0.09 2.09 -18.65
C ILE A 105 1.61 1.98 -18.81
N ALA A 106 2.28 1.21 -17.96
CA ALA A 106 3.72 0.99 -18.03
C ALA A 106 4.11 0.42 -19.40
N ALA A 107 3.37 -0.57 -19.90
CA ALA A 107 3.58 -1.14 -21.22
C ALA A 107 3.33 -0.13 -22.35
N ARG A 108 2.22 0.62 -22.29
CA ARG A 108 1.87 1.60 -23.33
C ARG A 108 2.84 2.77 -23.41
N PHE A 109 3.28 3.29 -22.26
CA PHE A 109 4.16 4.46 -22.17
C PHE A 109 5.66 4.09 -22.18
N ASN A 110 6.00 2.81 -22.31
CA ASN A 110 7.39 2.34 -22.35
C ASN A 110 8.31 3.09 -23.34
N PRO A 111 7.86 3.58 -24.52
CA PRO A 111 8.71 4.36 -25.43
C PRO A 111 9.33 5.63 -24.81
N ILE A 112 8.79 6.13 -23.71
CA ILE A 112 9.32 7.28 -22.96
C ILE A 112 9.76 6.90 -21.54
N TYR A 113 10.00 5.62 -21.25
CA TYR A 113 10.31 5.17 -19.88
C TYR A 113 11.49 5.95 -19.25
N GLN A 114 12.50 6.24 -20.06
CA GLN A 114 13.82 6.70 -19.62
C GLN A 114 13.91 8.18 -19.25
N ILE A 115 12.84 8.97 -19.45
CA ILE A 115 12.81 10.37 -18.99
C ILE A 115 12.25 10.48 -17.58
N GLU A 116 12.72 11.50 -16.85
CA GLU A 116 12.34 11.74 -15.48
C GLU A 116 10.82 11.79 -15.29
N ASN A 117 10.35 11.05 -14.27
CA ASN A 117 8.95 10.91 -13.89
C ASN A 117 8.02 10.56 -15.06
N SER A 118 8.51 9.76 -16.01
CA SER A 118 7.66 9.24 -17.08
C SER A 118 6.47 8.47 -16.49
N HIS A 119 5.30 8.59 -17.13
CA HIS A 119 4.13 7.82 -16.72
C HIS A 119 4.37 6.31 -16.77
N ALA A 120 5.33 5.83 -17.58
CA ALA A 120 5.71 4.43 -17.59
C ALA A 120 6.46 4.02 -16.30
N ALA A 121 7.48 4.79 -15.90
CA ALA A 121 8.24 4.52 -14.69
C ALA A 121 7.40 4.71 -13.43
N LEU A 122 6.56 5.75 -13.38
CA LEU A 122 5.63 5.97 -12.29
C LEU A 122 4.58 4.86 -12.19
N ALA A 123 4.00 4.43 -13.31
CA ALA A 123 3.06 3.31 -13.31
C ALA A 123 3.72 2.00 -12.86
N ALA A 124 4.92 1.68 -13.34
CA ALA A 124 5.67 0.51 -12.89
C ALA A 124 5.98 0.57 -11.37
N PHE A 125 6.30 1.75 -10.83
CA PHE A 125 6.43 1.95 -9.39
C PHE A 125 5.13 1.64 -8.64
N TYR A 126 4.00 2.17 -9.09
CA TYR A 126 2.70 1.93 -8.46
C TYR A 126 2.19 0.49 -8.65
N GLU A 127 2.55 -0.19 -9.73
CA GLU A 127 2.30 -1.63 -9.89
C GLU A 127 2.97 -2.43 -8.77
N MET A 128 4.25 -2.13 -8.48
CA MET A 128 4.97 -2.75 -7.36
C MET A 128 4.33 -2.43 -6.01
N GLU A 129 3.89 -1.18 -5.79
CA GLU A 129 3.16 -0.83 -4.57
C GLU A 129 1.85 -1.64 -4.44
N CYS A 130 1.11 -1.83 -5.54
CA CYS A 130 -0.08 -2.69 -5.52
C CYS A 130 0.27 -4.13 -5.17
N LEU A 131 1.34 -4.69 -5.74
CA LEU A 131 1.82 -6.05 -5.44
C LEU A 131 2.16 -6.20 -3.95
N ARG A 132 2.85 -5.20 -3.37
CA ARG A 132 3.15 -5.15 -1.94
C ARG A 132 1.87 -5.13 -1.09
N GLN A 133 0.90 -4.28 -1.42
CA GLN A 133 -0.38 -4.18 -0.70
C GLN A 133 -1.21 -5.47 -0.80
N LEU A 134 -1.09 -6.21 -1.90
CA LEU A 134 -1.73 -7.51 -2.10
C LEU A 134 -0.99 -8.67 -1.41
N GLY A 135 0.26 -8.45 -0.95
CA GLY A 135 1.12 -9.51 -0.44
C GLY A 135 1.63 -10.47 -1.52
N ASP A 136 1.54 -10.11 -2.81
CA ASP A 136 2.05 -10.91 -3.93
C ASP A 136 3.57 -10.67 -4.06
N LEU A 137 4.31 -11.17 -3.06
CA LEU A 137 5.74 -10.86 -2.90
C LEU A 137 6.62 -11.50 -3.99
N ASP A 138 6.21 -12.64 -4.54
CA ASP A 138 6.93 -13.27 -5.65
C ASP A 138 6.88 -12.41 -6.92
N ARG A 139 5.71 -11.88 -7.26
CA ARG A 139 5.61 -10.94 -8.39
C ARG A 139 6.26 -9.60 -8.09
N LEU A 140 6.23 -9.13 -6.84
CA LEU A 140 6.96 -7.92 -6.44
C LEU A 140 8.47 -8.10 -6.69
N ALA A 141 9.05 -9.21 -6.25
CA ALA A 141 10.47 -9.50 -6.48
C ALA A 141 10.81 -9.56 -7.98
N ALA A 142 9.98 -10.23 -8.78
CA ALA A 142 10.16 -10.32 -10.24
C ALA A 142 10.02 -8.97 -10.96
N ALA A 143 9.15 -8.08 -10.46
CA ALA A 143 9.00 -6.72 -11.00
C ALA A 143 10.21 -5.85 -10.62
N LEU A 144 10.67 -5.95 -9.37
CA LEU A 144 11.81 -5.20 -8.86
C LEU A 144 13.11 -5.50 -9.61
N GLU A 145 13.36 -6.77 -9.96
CA GLU A 145 14.54 -7.19 -10.72
C GLU A 145 14.69 -6.45 -12.05
N LYS A 146 13.56 -6.10 -12.69
CA LYS A 146 13.51 -5.44 -14.00
C LYS A 146 13.35 -3.93 -13.88
N PHE A 147 13.14 -3.41 -12.69
CA PHE A 147 12.79 -2.02 -12.48
C PHE A 147 14.02 -1.10 -12.50
N ASP A 148 14.09 -0.22 -13.50
CA ASP A 148 15.07 0.86 -13.52
C ASP A 148 14.50 2.07 -12.76
N LYS A 149 15.05 2.33 -11.57
CA LYS A 149 14.65 3.45 -10.71
C LYS A 149 15.17 4.81 -11.14
N SER A 150 16.10 4.89 -12.11
CA SER A 150 16.75 6.15 -12.50
C SER A 150 15.80 7.25 -13.00
N PRO A 151 14.62 6.94 -13.59
CA PRO A 151 13.64 7.97 -13.93
C PRO A 151 12.85 8.52 -12.73
N LEU A 152 12.89 7.88 -11.55
CA LEU A 152 12.20 8.40 -10.37
C LEU A 152 13.03 9.51 -9.72
N THR A 153 12.40 10.66 -9.44
CA THR A 153 13.10 11.78 -8.78
C THR A 153 12.65 12.06 -7.35
N ARG A 154 11.52 11.49 -6.90
CA ARG A 154 11.02 11.70 -5.53
C ARG A 154 11.76 10.81 -4.55
N GLU A 155 12.37 11.42 -3.53
CA GLU A 155 13.14 10.70 -2.50
C GLU A 155 12.32 9.61 -1.80
N THR A 156 11.04 9.87 -1.52
CA THR A 156 10.13 8.90 -0.89
C THR A 156 9.95 7.64 -1.75
N GLN A 157 9.83 7.79 -3.07
CA GLN A 157 9.69 6.66 -4.00
C GLN A 157 11.01 5.88 -4.11
N LEU A 158 12.13 6.58 -4.23
CA LEU A 158 13.46 5.96 -4.25
C LEU A 158 13.71 5.15 -2.99
N ARG A 159 13.36 5.71 -1.81
CA ARG A 159 13.45 5.00 -0.54
C ARG A 159 12.51 3.80 -0.48
N GLN A 160 11.28 3.94 -0.98
CA GLN A 160 10.32 2.83 -1.02
C GLN A 160 10.87 1.64 -1.84
N VAL A 161 11.52 1.92 -2.98
CA VAL A 161 12.19 0.87 -3.78
C VAL A 161 13.27 0.15 -2.97
N GLU A 162 14.01 0.85 -2.11
CA GLU A 162 14.98 0.21 -1.21
C GLU A 162 14.32 -0.62 -0.11
N LEU A 163 13.15 -0.20 0.39
CA LEU A 163 12.40 -0.94 1.42
C LEU A 163 11.83 -2.26 0.90
N TYR A 164 11.70 -2.45 -0.41
CA TYR A 164 11.31 -3.76 -0.96
C TYR A 164 12.29 -4.88 -0.62
N LEU A 165 13.55 -4.58 -0.27
CA LEU A 165 14.48 -5.58 0.28
C LEU A 165 13.95 -6.24 1.56
N LEU A 166 13.25 -5.48 2.43
CA LEU A 166 12.63 -6.04 3.63
C LEU A 166 11.52 -7.03 3.23
N TRP A 167 10.71 -6.68 2.24
CA TRP A 167 9.64 -7.53 1.74
C TRP A 167 10.16 -8.78 1.03
N ASP A 168 11.31 -8.69 0.36
CA ASP A 168 12.00 -9.86 -0.20
C ASP A 168 12.56 -10.80 0.89
N ALA A 169 13.08 -10.23 1.98
CA ALA A 169 13.49 -11.02 3.15
C ALA A 169 12.30 -11.67 3.87
N VAL A 170 11.13 -11.03 3.89
CA VAL A 170 9.87 -11.67 4.33
C VAL A 170 9.51 -12.85 3.43
N ARG A 171 9.53 -12.65 2.10
CA ARG A 171 9.21 -13.67 1.09
C ARG A 171 10.09 -14.91 1.22
N THR A 172 11.39 -14.70 1.40
CA THR A 172 12.39 -15.76 1.54
C THR A 172 12.50 -16.32 2.95
N LYS A 173 11.74 -15.77 3.91
CA LYS A 173 11.78 -16.14 5.34
C LYS A 173 13.18 -16.02 5.95
N SER A 174 13.95 -15.04 5.47
CA SER A 174 15.31 -14.77 5.95
C SER A 174 15.26 -13.95 7.25
N TRP A 175 14.73 -14.55 8.33
CA TRP A 175 14.34 -13.82 9.54
C TRP A 175 15.49 -13.08 10.23
N ASP A 176 16.65 -13.70 10.38
CA ASP A 176 17.84 -13.04 10.95
C ASP A 176 18.30 -11.83 10.14
N SER A 177 18.28 -11.93 8.81
CA SER A 177 18.63 -10.83 7.93
C SER A 177 17.56 -9.73 7.97
N LEU A 178 16.29 -10.11 8.01
CA LEU A 178 15.18 -9.18 8.08
C LEU A 178 15.20 -8.37 9.38
N GLU A 179 15.43 -9.02 10.51
CA GLU A 179 15.53 -8.36 11.82
C GLU A 179 16.62 -7.28 11.80
N LYS A 180 17.83 -7.62 11.35
CA LYS A 180 18.95 -6.67 11.27
C LYS A 180 18.63 -5.51 10.32
N LEU A 181 18.11 -5.80 9.13
CA LEU A 181 17.76 -4.78 8.15
C LEU A 181 16.68 -3.83 8.69
N ALA A 182 15.64 -4.37 9.30
CA ALA A 182 14.54 -3.58 9.85
C ALA A 182 14.99 -2.75 11.06
N ALA A 183 15.79 -3.32 11.96
CA ALA A 183 16.35 -2.63 13.12
C ALA A 183 17.26 -1.45 12.71
N GLU A 184 18.12 -1.64 11.70
CA GLU A 184 18.94 -0.55 11.16
C GLU A 184 18.09 0.53 10.47
N ARG A 185 17.07 0.13 9.70
CA ARG A 185 16.18 1.11 9.05
C ARG A 185 15.34 1.90 10.06
N ALA A 186 14.93 1.29 11.16
CA ALA A 186 14.17 1.95 12.22
C ALA A 186 14.94 3.11 12.90
N LYS A 187 16.28 3.12 12.82
CA LYS A 187 17.14 4.21 13.34
C LYS A 187 17.14 5.45 12.43
N THR A 188 16.61 5.34 11.22
CA THR A 188 16.61 6.44 10.23
C THR A 188 15.30 7.22 10.27
N ARG A 189 15.33 8.47 9.80
CA ARG A 189 14.11 9.29 9.70
C ARG A 189 13.27 8.81 8.51
N LEU A 190 12.11 8.24 8.80
CA LEU A 190 11.18 7.70 7.83
C LEU A 190 9.81 8.41 7.94
N PRO A 191 9.12 8.66 6.81
CA PRO A 191 7.70 8.98 6.76
C PRO A 191 6.84 7.92 7.48
N GLY A 192 5.66 8.31 7.95
CA GLY A 192 4.80 7.43 8.76
C GLY A 192 4.49 6.09 8.10
N ASP A 193 4.11 6.09 6.83
CA ASP A 193 3.79 4.91 6.03
C ASP A 193 5.00 3.96 5.91
N GLN A 194 6.19 4.51 5.69
CA GLN A 194 7.43 3.74 5.61
C GLN A 194 7.85 3.20 6.99
N ARG A 195 7.65 3.97 8.07
CA ARG A 195 7.86 3.49 9.45
C ARG A 195 6.93 2.34 9.78
N ALA A 196 5.66 2.43 9.38
CA ALA A 196 4.69 1.36 9.60
C ALA A 196 5.14 0.07 8.91
N GLN A 197 5.58 0.15 7.65
CA GLN A 197 6.12 -0.98 6.90
C GLN A 197 7.35 -1.59 7.57
N VAL A 198 8.35 -0.77 7.95
CA VAL A 198 9.57 -1.26 8.61
C VAL A 198 9.24 -1.95 9.92
N ALA A 199 8.36 -1.36 10.73
CA ALA A 199 7.94 -1.93 12.00
C ALA A 199 7.17 -3.25 11.83
N TYR A 200 6.32 -3.35 10.81
CA TYR A 200 5.60 -4.59 10.51
C TYR A 200 6.54 -5.71 10.08
N CYS A 201 7.46 -5.43 9.15
CA CYS A 201 8.46 -6.39 8.73
C CYS A 201 9.39 -6.79 9.90
N HIS A 202 9.72 -5.87 10.80
CA HIS A 202 10.46 -6.18 12.02
C HIS A 202 9.67 -7.15 12.93
N GLY A 203 8.38 -6.90 13.14
CA GLY A 203 7.50 -7.80 13.90
C GLY A 203 7.45 -9.21 13.30
N LEU A 204 7.35 -9.33 11.97
CA LEU A 204 7.38 -10.61 11.27
C LEU A 204 8.69 -11.36 11.50
N ALA A 205 9.82 -10.66 11.46
CA ALA A 205 11.12 -11.25 11.76
C ALA A 205 11.21 -11.75 13.20
N LEU A 206 10.77 -10.95 14.17
CA LEU A 206 10.80 -11.30 15.58
C LEU A 206 9.91 -12.51 15.88
N GLU A 207 8.72 -12.60 15.28
CA GLU A 207 7.90 -13.81 15.40
C GLU A 207 8.55 -15.02 14.74
N GLY A 208 9.14 -14.86 13.55
CA GLY A 208 9.89 -15.92 12.87
C GLY A 208 11.11 -16.42 13.65
N LEU A 209 11.65 -15.59 14.55
CA LEU A 209 12.74 -15.89 15.48
C LEU A 209 12.24 -16.32 16.87
N GLU A 210 10.95 -16.60 17.02
CA GLU A 210 10.32 -17.04 18.28
C GLU A 210 10.47 -16.02 19.42
N LYS A 211 10.41 -14.72 19.11
CA LYS A 211 10.44 -13.59 20.07
C LYS A 211 9.10 -12.83 20.10
N PRO A 212 7.98 -13.48 20.45
CA PRO A 212 6.64 -12.89 20.33
C PRO A 212 6.44 -11.63 21.17
N GLU A 213 7.02 -11.56 22.38
CA GLU A 213 6.90 -10.37 23.23
C GLU A 213 7.55 -9.13 22.60
N GLN A 214 8.69 -9.30 21.93
CA GLN A 214 9.34 -8.20 21.22
C GLN A 214 8.55 -7.82 19.95
N ALA A 215 7.96 -8.82 19.28
CA ALA A 215 7.14 -8.60 18.10
C ALA A 215 5.90 -7.74 18.40
N LEU A 216 5.30 -7.86 19.59
CA LEU A 216 4.16 -7.03 20.01
C LEU A 216 4.47 -5.53 19.88
N PHE A 217 5.62 -5.06 20.39
CA PHE A 217 6.01 -3.65 20.29
C PHE A 217 6.20 -3.20 18.84
N ALA A 218 6.76 -4.06 18.00
CA ALA A 218 6.95 -3.78 16.58
C ALA A 218 5.61 -3.67 15.85
N TYR A 219 4.64 -4.55 16.12
CA TYR A 219 3.31 -4.46 15.52
C TYR A 219 2.47 -3.31 16.04
N GLN A 220 2.53 -3.00 17.34
CA GLN A 220 1.89 -1.79 17.89
C GLN A 220 2.45 -0.53 17.22
N THR A 221 3.77 -0.48 16.98
CA THR A 221 4.39 0.59 16.20
C THR A 221 3.86 0.61 14.75
N ALA A 222 3.74 -0.55 14.10
CA ALA A 222 3.20 -0.64 12.75
C ALA A 222 1.76 -0.13 12.63
N MET A 223 0.93 -0.38 13.64
CA MET A 223 -0.45 0.10 13.69
C MET A 223 -0.55 1.63 13.88
N THR A 224 0.40 2.23 14.59
CA THR A 224 0.30 3.61 15.09
C THR A 224 1.20 4.61 14.37
N ALA A 225 2.26 4.15 13.69
CA ALA A 225 3.29 5.01 13.10
C ALA A 225 2.77 6.01 12.06
N ASP A 226 1.62 5.73 11.43
CA ASP A 226 0.93 6.63 10.51
C ASP A 226 -0.56 6.79 10.83
N THR A 227 -0.93 6.61 12.10
CA THR A 227 -2.31 6.69 12.57
C THR A 227 -3.27 5.70 11.87
N GLY A 228 -2.74 4.58 11.35
CA GLY A 228 -3.52 3.53 10.70
C GLY A 228 -3.83 3.81 9.22
N ALA A 229 -3.19 4.81 8.61
CA ALA A 229 -3.38 5.16 7.20
C ALA A 229 -2.87 4.06 6.26
N SER A 230 -1.80 3.34 6.62
CA SER A 230 -1.30 2.14 5.93
C SER A 230 -2.19 0.95 6.26
N GLU A 231 -3.43 0.99 5.79
CA GLU A 231 -4.50 0.09 6.22
C GLU A 231 -4.15 -1.39 6.16
N VAL A 232 -3.51 -1.87 5.09
CA VAL A 232 -3.13 -3.29 4.95
C VAL A 232 -2.15 -3.69 6.05
N VAL A 233 -1.12 -2.87 6.26
CA VAL A 233 -0.07 -3.10 7.27
C VAL A 233 -0.66 -3.01 8.67
N ALA A 234 -1.44 -1.97 8.97
CA ALA A 234 -2.04 -1.77 10.28
C ALA A 234 -3.05 -2.88 10.62
N ARG A 235 -3.86 -3.30 9.63
CA ARG A 235 -4.78 -4.43 9.75
C ARG A 235 -4.04 -5.73 10.04
N GLN A 236 -3.01 -6.03 9.25
CA GLN A 236 -2.22 -7.26 9.44
C GLN A 236 -1.51 -7.25 10.80
N ALA A 237 -0.91 -6.13 11.20
CA ALA A 237 -0.28 -5.97 12.50
C ALA A 237 -1.28 -6.21 13.66
N ALA A 238 -2.49 -5.65 13.58
CA ALA A 238 -3.53 -5.87 14.59
C ALA A 238 -3.92 -7.36 14.72
N LEU A 239 -4.04 -8.06 13.59
CA LEU A 239 -4.30 -9.50 13.58
C LEU A 239 -3.15 -10.29 14.24
N ARG A 240 -1.89 -9.92 13.96
CA ARG A 240 -0.72 -10.56 14.59
C ARG A 240 -0.67 -10.30 16.10
N VAL A 241 -0.96 -9.08 16.55
CA VAL A 241 -1.05 -8.76 17.99
C VAL A 241 -2.11 -9.63 18.68
N MET A 242 -3.33 -9.70 18.13
CA MET A 242 -4.38 -10.56 18.70
C MET A 242 -3.99 -12.03 18.70
N ALA A 243 -3.32 -12.52 17.65
CA ALA A 243 -2.84 -13.89 17.56
C ALA A 243 -1.80 -14.21 18.65
N ILE A 244 -0.80 -13.34 18.84
CA ILE A 244 0.23 -13.51 19.87
C ILE A 244 -0.40 -13.52 21.26
N LEU A 245 -1.24 -12.52 21.56
CA LEU A 245 -1.86 -12.40 22.89
C LEU A 245 -2.82 -13.58 23.18
N SER A 246 -3.58 -14.03 22.19
CA SER A 246 -4.53 -15.14 22.37
C SER A 246 -3.85 -16.50 22.52
N ALA A 247 -2.60 -16.63 22.07
CA ALA A 247 -1.78 -17.84 22.27
C ALA A 247 -1.20 -17.94 23.69
N ASP A 248 -1.25 -16.88 24.48
CA ASP A 248 -0.71 -16.85 25.84
C ASP A 248 -1.61 -17.64 26.82
N ALA A 249 -1.02 -18.58 27.56
CA ALA A 249 -1.74 -19.41 28.53
C ALA A 249 -2.37 -18.59 29.66
N GLU A 250 -1.75 -17.47 30.07
CA GLU A 250 -2.30 -16.59 31.09
C GLU A 250 -3.53 -15.83 30.59
N VAL A 251 -3.58 -15.49 29.29
CA VAL A 251 -4.75 -14.88 28.65
C VAL A 251 -5.89 -15.90 28.61
N ALA A 252 -5.62 -17.14 28.22
CA ALA A 252 -6.62 -18.21 28.24
C ALA A 252 -7.19 -18.46 29.65
N LYS A 253 -6.35 -18.36 30.70
CA LYS A 253 -6.80 -18.39 32.09
C LYS A 253 -7.65 -17.17 32.45
N ALA A 254 -7.20 -15.97 32.09
CA ALA A 254 -7.92 -14.72 32.36
C ALA A 254 -9.31 -14.69 31.69
N MET A 255 -9.45 -15.27 30.50
CA MET A 255 -10.75 -15.41 29.83
C MET A 255 -11.73 -16.30 30.61
N LYS A 256 -11.24 -17.40 31.22
CA LYS A 256 -12.07 -18.31 32.03
C LYS A 256 -12.48 -17.66 33.35
N ASP A 257 -11.57 -16.90 33.95
CA ASP A 257 -11.81 -16.24 35.24
C ASP A 257 -12.61 -14.94 35.08
N TRP A 258 -12.85 -14.46 33.86
CA TRP A 258 -13.46 -13.15 33.59
C TRP A 258 -14.86 -13.02 34.21
N GLY A 259 -15.06 -11.97 35.02
CA GLY A 259 -16.33 -11.72 35.70
C GLY A 259 -16.65 -12.69 36.84
N THR A 260 -15.71 -13.58 37.21
CA THR A 260 -15.84 -14.49 38.35
C THR A 260 -15.09 -13.96 39.58
N PRO A 261 -15.36 -14.47 40.80
CA PRO A 261 -14.56 -14.13 41.98
C PRO A 261 -13.07 -14.49 41.88
N ALA A 262 -12.70 -15.39 40.95
CA ALA A 262 -11.30 -15.77 40.72
C ALA A 262 -10.54 -14.78 39.81
N GLN A 263 -11.23 -13.77 39.26
CA GLN A 263 -10.64 -12.76 38.41
C GLN A 263 -9.56 -11.95 39.15
N ASN A 264 -8.33 -11.97 38.63
CA ASN A 264 -7.25 -11.13 39.14
C ASN A 264 -6.95 -9.98 38.15
N LYS A 265 -7.49 -8.79 38.45
CA LYS A 265 -7.26 -7.57 37.65
C LYS A 265 -5.79 -7.11 37.61
N ASN A 266 -4.95 -7.58 38.53
CA ASN A 266 -3.53 -7.23 38.60
C ASN A 266 -2.62 -8.26 37.91
N SER A 267 -3.19 -9.29 37.26
CA SER A 267 -2.40 -10.31 36.56
C SER A 267 -1.97 -9.85 35.17
N ASN A 268 -0.81 -10.35 34.72
CA ASN A 268 -0.32 -10.13 33.36
C ASN A 268 -1.32 -10.65 32.31
N GLY A 269 -1.89 -11.84 32.52
CA GLY A 269 -2.97 -12.39 31.69
C GLY A 269 -4.19 -11.47 31.56
N TYR A 270 -4.62 -10.80 32.63
CA TYR A 270 -5.72 -9.83 32.56
C TYR A 270 -5.34 -8.60 31.72
N ALA A 271 -4.14 -8.04 31.93
CA ALA A 271 -3.66 -6.90 31.15
C ALA A 271 -3.54 -7.22 29.65
N LYS A 272 -2.96 -8.37 29.31
CA LYS A 272 -2.83 -8.87 27.93
C LYS A 272 -4.20 -9.16 27.29
N LEU A 273 -5.16 -9.71 28.05
CA LEU A 273 -6.53 -9.91 27.56
C LEU A 273 -7.23 -8.58 27.28
N ALA A 274 -7.09 -7.59 28.16
CA ALA A 274 -7.63 -6.26 27.96
C ALA A 274 -7.01 -5.57 26.73
N GLU A 275 -5.71 -5.73 26.51
CA GLU A 275 -5.04 -5.27 25.29
C GLU A 275 -5.60 -5.94 24.03
N ALA A 276 -5.72 -7.27 24.03
CA ALA A 276 -6.30 -8.02 22.91
C ALA A 276 -7.73 -7.56 22.60
N ALA A 277 -8.54 -7.32 23.63
CA ALA A 277 -9.90 -6.78 23.52
C ALA A 277 -9.96 -5.33 23.04
N ALA A 278 -8.92 -4.54 23.29
CA ALA A 278 -8.79 -3.16 22.80
C ALA A 278 -8.33 -3.11 21.33
N VAL A 279 -7.48 -4.04 20.90
CA VAL A 279 -7.01 -4.19 19.51
C VAL A 279 -8.08 -4.80 18.61
N ALA A 280 -8.76 -5.87 19.04
CA ALA A 280 -10.12 -6.17 18.57
C ALA A 280 -10.98 -4.93 18.83
N ALA A 281 -12.13 -4.70 18.23
CA ALA A 281 -12.84 -3.42 18.41
C ALA A 281 -12.10 -2.13 17.93
N LEU A 282 -10.81 -1.85 18.15
CA LEU A 282 -10.08 -0.89 17.29
C LEU A 282 -10.05 -1.40 15.83
N PHE A 283 -9.84 -2.71 15.67
CA PHE A 283 -10.01 -3.38 14.38
C PHE A 283 -11.41 -3.17 13.81
N GLN A 284 -12.47 -3.36 14.60
CA GLN A 284 -13.84 -3.20 14.10
C GLN A 284 -14.18 -1.73 13.82
N ALA A 285 -13.60 -0.80 14.57
CA ALA A 285 -13.85 0.63 14.40
C ALA A 285 -13.14 1.22 13.18
N THR A 286 -11.86 0.88 12.97
CA THR A 286 -11.03 1.55 11.96
C THR A 286 -10.09 0.62 11.19
N LEU A 287 -9.32 -0.27 11.85
CA LEU A 287 -8.23 -1.00 11.18
C LEU A 287 -8.71 -2.12 10.27
N GLY A 288 -9.92 -2.64 10.46
CA GLY A 288 -10.50 -3.71 9.66
C GLY A 288 -10.90 -3.26 8.25
N ALA A 289 -10.94 -1.95 7.98
CA ALA A 289 -11.35 -1.38 6.70
C ALA A 289 -12.71 -1.91 6.20
N GLY A 290 -13.65 -2.08 7.14
CA GLY A 290 -14.99 -2.65 6.88
C GLY A 290 -15.03 -4.18 6.82
N ALA A 291 -13.89 -4.88 6.87
CA ALA A 291 -13.87 -6.33 7.03
C ALA A 291 -14.28 -6.71 8.47
N PRO A 292 -15.07 -7.79 8.65
CA PRO A 292 -15.40 -8.29 9.97
C PRO A 292 -14.15 -8.81 10.68
N LEU A 293 -14.20 -8.80 12.01
CA LEU A 293 -13.19 -9.46 12.83
C LEU A 293 -13.18 -10.98 12.52
N PRO A 294 -12.01 -11.61 12.33
CA PRO A 294 -11.94 -13.06 12.10
C PRO A 294 -12.59 -13.86 13.22
N ALA A 295 -13.11 -15.04 12.87
CA ALA A 295 -13.94 -15.86 13.76
C ALA A 295 -13.21 -16.29 15.03
N GLU A 296 -11.90 -16.51 14.94
CA GLU A 296 -11.00 -16.84 16.04
C GLU A 296 -10.88 -15.73 17.09
N PHE A 297 -11.18 -14.47 16.71
CA PHE A 297 -11.06 -13.30 17.59
C PHE A 297 -12.41 -12.71 17.99
N LYS A 298 -13.53 -13.27 17.51
CA LYS A 298 -14.88 -12.70 17.66
C LYS A 298 -15.29 -12.41 19.11
N ASP A 299 -14.76 -13.18 20.05
CA ASP A 299 -15.13 -13.09 21.46
C ASP A 299 -14.27 -12.07 22.23
N LEU A 300 -13.12 -11.64 21.67
CA LEU A 300 -12.20 -10.69 22.32
C LEU A 300 -12.88 -9.39 22.77
N PRO A 301 -13.78 -8.75 21.99
CA PRO A 301 -14.46 -7.52 22.42
C PRO A 301 -15.26 -7.65 23.73
N ASN A 302 -15.65 -8.86 24.13
CA ASN A 302 -16.42 -9.10 25.36
C ASN A 302 -15.57 -8.95 26.64
N TYR A 303 -14.25 -8.91 26.50
CA TYR A 303 -13.29 -8.83 27.62
C TYR A 303 -12.73 -7.43 27.83
N ARG A 304 -13.47 -6.39 27.41
CA ARG A 304 -13.08 -5.01 27.70
C ARG A 304 -13.35 -4.67 29.17
N PRO A 305 -12.39 -4.07 29.89
CA PRO A 305 -12.67 -3.48 31.19
C PRO A 305 -13.82 -2.49 31.06
N LYS A 306 -14.80 -2.55 31.95
CA LYS A 306 -15.84 -1.53 32.03
C LYS A 306 -15.15 -0.23 32.45
N GLU A 307 -15.44 0.87 31.74
CA GLU A 307 -15.05 2.20 32.22
C GLU A 307 -15.68 2.38 33.61
N GLU A 308 -14.83 2.53 34.63
CA GLU A 308 -15.31 2.93 35.95
C GLU A 308 -15.76 4.39 35.82
N GLU A 309 -17.05 4.65 36.04
CA GLU A 309 -17.55 6.03 36.10
C GLU A 309 -16.69 6.82 37.10
N PRO A 310 -16.24 8.04 36.76
CA PRO A 310 -15.42 8.80 37.68
C PRO A 310 -16.19 8.97 38.98
N GLU A 311 -15.63 8.45 40.08
CA GLU A 311 -16.14 8.70 41.42
C GLU A 311 -16.39 10.20 41.55
N LYS A 312 -17.65 10.59 41.78
CA LYS A 312 -17.99 11.96 42.16
C LYS A 312 -17.17 12.27 43.40
N LYS A 313 -16.08 13.00 43.25
CA LYS A 313 -15.35 13.60 44.36
C LYS A 313 -16.35 14.48 45.10
N GLU A 314 -16.75 14.08 46.29
CA GLU A 314 -17.44 14.96 47.22
C GLU A 314 -16.56 16.20 47.42
N GLU A 315 -17.09 17.37 47.09
CA GLU A 315 -16.41 18.64 47.35
C GLU A 315 -16.12 18.73 48.85
N PRO A 316 -14.88 19.03 49.27
CA PRO A 316 -14.61 19.23 50.68
C PRO A 316 -15.33 20.49 51.16
N GLU A 317 -16.16 20.34 52.19
CA GLU A 317 -16.80 21.44 52.93
C GLU A 317 -15.76 22.53 53.25
N LYS A 318 -16.02 23.74 52.73
CA LYS A 318 -15.27 24.94 53.10
C LYS A 318 -15.38 25.15 54.61
N LYS A 319 -14.29 24.93 55.34
CA LYS A 319 -14.12 25.48 56.68
C LYS A 319 -13.88 26.98 56.54
N GLU A 320 -14.79 27.78 57.10
CA GLU A 320 -14.62 29.22 57.28
C GLU A 320 -13.38 29.49 58.16
N GLU A 321 -12.43 30.26 57.64
CA GLU A 321 -11.32 30.80 58.43
C GLU A 321 -11.81 31.98 59.28
N PRO A 322 -11.40 32.09 60.56
CA PRO A 322 -11.80 33.21 61.41
C PRO A 322 -11.00 34.48 61.10
N GLU A 323 -11.71 35.61 61.04
CA GLU A 323 -11.18 36.96 60.87
C GLU A 323 -10.11 37.31 61.91
N LYS A 324 -8.95 37.78 61.43
CA LYS A 324 -7.91 38.38 62.28
C LYS A 324 -8.30 39.82 62.64
N LYS A 325 -8.30 40.13 63.94
CA LYS A 325 -8.25 41.50 64.48
C LYS A 325 -6.81 41.98 64.56
#